data_AF-A0A7C0ZAP5-F1
#
_entry.id   AF-A0A7C0ZAP5-F1
#
_cell.length_a   1.000
_cell.length_b   1.000
_cell.length_c   1.000
_cell.angle_alpha   90.00
_cell.angle_beta   90.00
_cell.angle_gamma   90.00
#
_symmetry.space_group_name_H-M   'P 1'
#
loop_
_entity.id
_entity.type
_entity.pdbx_description
1 polymer ?
#
loop_
_entity_poly.entity_id
_entity_poly.type
_entity_poly.pdbx_seq_one_letter_code
_entity_poly.pdbx_strand_id
1 'polypeptide(L)' 'MTIKRITFLQEFLGFLGLEGRLHLEWISSAEAQKFVEVVTRFTEKIRALGPSPLSRR' A
#
# COMPACT_ATOMS: atom_id res chain seq x y z
N MET A 1 -1.31 11.65 -14.19
CA MET A 1 -1.00 10.27 -14.66
C MET A 1 -0.84 9.28 -13.51
N THR A 2 -0.17 9.64 -12.41
CA THR A 2 0.12 8.72 -11.29
C THR A 2 -1.12 8.10 -10.66
N ILE A 3 -2.13 8.91 -10.28
CA ILE A 3 -3.37 8.40 -9.65
C ILE A 3 -4.03 7.34 -10.54
N LYS A 4 -4.23 7.64 -11.84
CA LYS A 4 -4.82 6.67 -12.79
C LYS A 4 -4.04 5.35 -12.85
N ARG A 5 -2.71 5.39 -12.85
CA ARG A 5 -1.86 4.19 -12.88
C ARG A 5 -1.96 3.40 -11.58
N ILE A 6 -1.95 4.06 -10.44
CA ILE A 6 -2.03 3.41 -9.13
C ILE A 6 -3.42 2.81 -8.89
N THR A 7 -4.50 3.50 -9.24
CA THR A 7 -5.86 2.96 -9.14
C THR A 7 -6.01 1.69 -9.97
N PHE A 8 -5.58 1.70 -11.23
CA PHE A 8 -5.55 0.50 -12.07
C PHE A 8 -4.74 -0.63 -11.44
N LEU A 9 -3.55 -0.32 -10.90
CA LEU A 9 -2.71 -1.32 -10.26
C LEU A 9 -3.36 -1.88 -8.98
N GLN A 10 -4.05 -1.06 -8.19
CA GLN A 10 -4.78 -1.52 -7.00
C GLN A 10 -5.90 -2.49 -7.37
N GLU A 11 -6.68 -2.19 -8.42
CA GLU A 11 -7.72 -3.09 -8.95
C GLU A 11 -7.12 -4.39 -9.48
N PHE A 12 -6.03 -4.31 -10.25
CA PHE A 12 -5.34 -5.48 -10.79
C PHE A 12 -4.74 -6.37 -9.69
N LEU A 13 -4.12 -5.78 -8.66
CA LEU A 13 -3.65 -6.53 -7.50
C LEU A 13 -4.80 -7.16 -6.72
N GLY A 14 -5.95 -6.49 -6.62
CA GLY A 14 -7.18 -7.07 -6.08
C GLY A 14 -7.59 -8.33 -6.83
N PHE A 15 -7.61 -8.28 -8.17
CA PHE A 15 -7.89 -9.45 -9.01
C PHE A 15 -6.91 -10.62 -8.78
N LEU A 16 -5.65 -10.34 -8.47
CA LEU A 16 -4.63 -11.37 -8.14
C LEU A 16 -4.68 -11.87 -6.69
N GLY A 17 -5.63 -11.42 -5.87
CA GLY A 17 -5.72 -11.78 -4.45
C GLY A 17 -4.70 -11.07 -3.55
N LEU A 18 -4.17 -9.94 -4.00
CA LEU A 18 -3.19 -9.10 -3.30
C LEU A 18 -3.80 -7.77 -2.83
N GLU A 19 -5.12 -7.75 -2.61
CA GLU A 19 -5.86 -6.55 -2.24
C GLU A 19 -5.29 -5.87 -0.99
N GLY A 20 -5.32 -4.54 -0.99
CA GLY A 20 -4.93 -3.74 0.16
C GLY A 20 -3.43 -3.69 0.45
N ARG A 21 -2.59 -4.39 -0.33
CA ARG A 21 -1.13 -4.41 -0.19
C ARG A 21 -0.40 -3.30 -0.96
N LEU A 22 -1.13 -2.38 -1.59
CA LEU A 22 -0.61 -1.18 -2.25
C LEU A 22 -1.35 0.07 -1.75
N HIS A 23 -0.61 1.10 -1.35
CA HIS A 23 -1.14 2.36 -0.84
C HIS A 23 -0.37 3.54 -1.43
N LEU A 24 -1.11 4.59 -1.82
CA LEU A 24 -0.55 5.84 -2.31
C LEU A 24 -0.98 6.96 -1.37
N GLU A 25 -0.01 7.75 -0.93
CA GLU A 25 -0.22 8.92 -0.11
C GLU A 25 0.70 10.04 -0.61
N TRP A 26 0.19 11.27 -0.63
CA TRP A 26 0.96 12.44 -1.03
C TRP A 26 1.47 13.15 0.21
N ILE A 27 2.79 13.22 0.36
CA ILE A 27 3.43 13.77 1.55
C ILE A 27 4.53 14.72 1.10
N SER A 28 4.44 15.98 1.51
CA SER A 28 5.47 16.99 1.28
C SER A 28 6.63 16.83 2.25
N SER A 29 7.75 17.51 1.98
CA SER A 29 8.93 17.51 2.87
C SER A 29 8.67 18.11 4.25
N ALA A 30 7.60 18.91 4.41
CA ALA A 30 7.21 19.52 5.68
C ALA A 30 6.34 18.61 6.56
N GLU A 31 5.85 17.48 6.02
CA GLU A 31 4.83 16.64 6.67
C GLU A 31 5.43 15.38 7.33
N ALA A 32 6.50 15.52 8.08
CA ALA A 32 7.20 14.38 8.71
C ALA A 32 6.29 13.54 9.62
N GLN A 33 5.40 14.18 10.39
CA GLN A 33 4.46 13.45 11.26
C GLN A 33 3.45 12.61 10.47
N LYS A 34 2.96 13.14 9.33
CA LYS A 34 2.07 12.40 8.42
C LYS A 34 2.78 11.18 7.85
N PHE A 35 4.05 11.32 7.45
CA PHE A 35 4.85 10.19 6.98
C PHE A 35 4.93 9.07 8.02
N VAL A 36 5.26 9.42 9.28
CA VAL A 36 5.34 8.45 10.39
C VAL A 36 4.00 7.75 10.60
N GLU A 37 2.90 8.49 10.64
CA GLU A 37 1.54 7.95 10.81
C GLU A 37 1.17 6.97 9.68
N VAL A 38 1.37 7.38 8.43
CA VAL A 38 1.00 6.61 7.23
C VAL A 38 1.80 5.32 7.16
N VAL A 39 3.13 5.40 7.34
CA VAL A 39 4.00 4.22 7.29
C VAL A 39 3.69 3.26 8.44
N THR A 40 3.43 3.78 9.65
CA THR A 40 3.08 2.95 10.82
C THR A 40 1.78 2.20 10.57
N ARG A 41 0.70 2.92 10.20
CA ARG A 41 -0.61 2.30 9.92
C ARG A 41 -0.56 1.31 8.77
N PHE A 42 0.15 1.66 7.69
CA PHE A 42 0.27 0.75 6.56
C PHE A 42 1.08 -0.50 6.92
N THR A 43 2.14 -0.37 7.72
CA THR A 43 2.91 -1.51 8.21
C THR A 43 2.06 -2.43 9.09
N GLU A 44 1.25 -1.87 9.99
CA GLU A 44 0.31 -2.62 10.82
C GLU A 44 -0.73 -3.35 9.97
N LYS A 45 -1.27 -2.69 8.95
CA LYS A 45 -2.17 -3.33 7.97
C LYS A 45 -1.51 -4.51 7.27
N ILE A 46 -0.28 -4.36 6.78
CA ILE A 46 0.45 -5.46 6.11
C ILE A 46 0.71 -6.62 7.08
N ARG A 47 1.07 -6.34 8.34
CA ARG A 47 1.23 -7.36 9.38
C ARG A 47 -0.07 -8.12 9.61
N ALA A 48 -1.20 -7.42 9.69
CA ALA A 48 -2.52 -8.03 9.87
C ALA A 48 -2.96 -8.90 8.67
N LEU A 49 -2.59 -8.50 7.44
CA LEU A 49 -2.84 -9.30 6.24
C LEU A 49 -1.95 -10.55 6.13
N GLY A 50 -0.91 -10.67 6.96
CA GLY A 50 0.02 -11.78 6.96
C GLY A 50 0.96 -11.81 5.73
N PRO A 51 1.77 -12.88 5.61
CA PRO A 51 2.74 -13.04 4.52
C PRO A 51 2.10 -12.93 3.13
N SER A 52 2.89 -12.48 2.15
CA SER A 52 2.42 -12.41 0.77
C SER A 52 2.10 -13.81 0.23
N PRO A 53 0.96 -14.02 -0.45
CA PRO A 53 0.65 -15.25 -1.17
C PRO A 53 1.73 -15.65 -2.20
N LEU A 54 2.51 -14.68 -2.70
CA LEU A 54 3.60 -14.92 -3.65
C LEU A 54 4.91 -15.38 -3.00
N SER A 55 5.02 -15.33 -1.67
CA SER A 55 6.25 -15.64 -0.94
C SER A 55 6.60 -17.13 -0.92
N ARG A 56 5.69 -18.00 -1.39
CA ARG A 56 5.93 -19.44 -1.49
C ARG A 56 6.47 -19.77 -2.88
N ARG A 57 7.75 -19.48 -3.09
CA ARG A 57 8.60 -20.10 -4.12
C ARG A 57 9.91 -20.51 -3.50
#